data_AF-A0A4R4NYV0-F1
#
_entry.id   AF-A0A4R4NYV0-F1
#
_cell.length_a   1.000
_cell.length_b   1.000
_cell.length_c   1.000
_cell.angle_alpha   90.00
_cell.angle_beta   90.00
_cell.angle_gamma   90.00
#
_symmetry.space_group_name_H-M   'P 1'
#
loop_
_entity.id
_entity.type
_entity.pdbx_description
1 polymer ?
#
loop_
_entity_poly.entity_id
_entity_poly.type
_entity_poly.pdbx_seq_one_letter_code
_entity_poly.pdbx_strand_id
1 'polypeptide(L)'
;MSMQAADTPVALVTGAGANKGIGLETVRRLIEAGYRVYLAARGSAHMRINAAEPGMTATDLSGGQGHPVQDGTDAIIAFAFETPGGATGAYRVRHGELSW
;
A
#
# COMPACT_ATOMS: atom_id res chain seq x y z
N MET A 1 -22.62 -13.42 -21.19
CA MET A 1 -22.48 -11.97 -20.91
C MET A 1 -21.04 -11.72 -20.54
N SER A 2 -20.34 -10.84 -21.24
CA SER A 2 -18.95 -10.48 -20.93
C SER A 2 -18.94 -9.49 -19.75
N MET A 3 -18.26 -9.82 -18.66
CA MET A 3 -18.09 -8.94 -17.50
C MET A 3 -17.14 -7.80 -17.88
N GLN A 4 -17.50 -6.54 -17.62
CA GLN A 4 -16.61 -5.41 -17.86
C GLN A 4 -15.54 -5.33 -16.76
N ALA A 5 -14.38 -4.74 -17.05
CA ALA A 5 -13.26 -4.64 -16.10
C ALA A 5 -13.61 -3.93 -14.78
N ALA A 6 -14.63 -3.06 -14.79
CA ALA A 6 -15.14 -2.39 -13.61
C ALA A 6 -16.00 -3.29 -12.70
N ASP A 7 -16.64 -4.33 -13.26
CA ASP A 7 -17.52 -5.25 -12.52
C ASP A 7 -16.77 -6.46 -11.94
N THR A 8 -15.47 -6.56 -12.19
CA THR A 8 -14.63 -7.66 -11.71
C THR A 8 -14.34 -7.45 -10.21
N PRO A 9 -14.76 -8.37 -9.31
CA PRO A 9 -14.54 -8.22 -7.88
C PRO A 9 -13.05 -8.14 -7.56
N VAL A 10 -12.67 -7.27 -6.62
CA VAL A 10 -11.27 -7.07 -6.22
C VAL A 10 -10.97 -7.77 -4.90
N ALA A 11 -9.85 -8.50 -4.83
CA ALA A 11 -9.35 -9.08 -3.60
C ALA A 11 -7.92 -8.58 -3.31
N LEU A 12 -7.64 -8.28 -2.03
CA LEU A 12 -6.29 -8.00 -1.53
C LEU A 12 -5.82 -9.19 -0.68
N VAL A 13 -4.75 -9.86 -1.11
CA VAL A 13 -4.12 -10.97 -0.37
C VAL A 13 -2.84 -10.46 0.28
N THR A 14 -2.72 -10.58 1.60
CA THR A 14 -1.56 -10.10 2.39
C THR A 14 -0.94 -11.25 3.22
N GLY A 15 0.32 -11.09 3.68
CA GLY A 15 0.99 -12.05 4.58
C GLY A 15 2.48 -12.28 4.30
N ALA A 16 3.20 -12.96 5.21
CA ALA A 16 4.58 -13.41 4.95
C ALA A 16 4.53 -14.51 3.91
N GLY A 17 5.22 -14.30 2.79
CA GLY A 17 5.20 -15.28 1.73
C GLY A 17 3.84 -15.41 1.08
N ALA A 18 3.06 -14.33 0.97
CA ALA A 18 1.82 -14.37 0.18
C ALA A 18 2.09 -14.79 -1.29
N ASN A 19 3.33 -14.63 -1.76
CA ASN A 19 3.84 -15.16 -3.02
C ASN A 19 4.31 -16.64 -2.98
N LYS A 20 4.06 -17.36 -1.89
CA LYS A 20 4.45 -18.77 -1.65
C LYS A 20 3.32 -19.50 -0.90
N GLY A 21 3.40 -20.83 -0.83
CA GLY A 21 2.51 -21.67 -0.01
C GLY A 21 1.01 -21.35 -0.20
N ILE A 22 0.27 -21.25 0.91
CA ILE A 22 -1.17 -21.01 0.91
C ILE A 22 -1.56 -19.67 0.27
N GLY A 23 -0.78 -18.60 0.46
CA GLY A 23 -1.10 -17.29 -0.11
C GLY A 23 -1.09 -17.30 -1.64
N LEU A 24 -0.12 -18.00 -2.23
CA LEU A 24 -0.03 -18.16 -3.68
C LEU A 24 -1.20 -18.98 -4.23
N GLU A 25 -1.59 -20.05 -3.54
CA GLU A 25 -2.74 -20.87 -3.91
C GLU A 25 -4.06 -20.09 -3.77
N THR A 26 -4.21 -19.28 -2.72
CA THR A 26 -5.36 -18.38 -2.56
C THR A 26 -5.47 -17.40 -3.73
N VAL A 27 -4.36 -16.78 -4.14
CA VAL A 27 -4.35 -15.89 -5.32
C VAL A 27 -4.81 -16.63 -6.58
N ARG A 28 -4.28 -17.84 -6.82
CA ARG A 28 -4.67 -18.65 -7.98
C ARG A 28 -6.16 -18.92 -8.00
N ARG A 29 -6.72 -19.43 -6.90
CA ARG A 29 -8.16 -19.74 -6.80
C ARG A 29 -9.04 -18.51 -6.96
N LEU A 30 -8.62 -17.36 -6.45
CA LEU A 30 -9.36 -16.11 -6.61
C LEU A 30 -9.35 -15.63 -8.07
N ILE A 31 -8.21 -15.74 -8.76
CA ILE A 31 -8.13 -15.42 -10.20
C ILE A 31 -9.03 -16.36 -11.01
N GLU A 32 -9.00 -17.67 -10.73
CA GLU A 32 -9.88 -18.66 -11.38
C GLU A 32 -11.36 -18.38 -11.12
N ALA A 33 -11.71 -17.85 -9.94
CA ALA A 33 -13.05 -17.41 -9.60
C ALA A 33 -13.43 -16.04 -10.22
N GLY A 34 -12.56 -15.45 -11.04
CA GLY A 34 -12.84 -14.20 -11.75
C GLY A 34 -12.57 -12.93 -10.95
N TYR A 35 -11.73 -12.98 -9.91
CA TYR A 35 -11.32 -11.78 -9.17
C TYR A 35 -10.11 -11.11 -9.82
N ARG A 36 -10.05 -9.78 -9.70
CA ARG A 36 -8.81 -9.02 -9.84
C ARG A 36 -8.09 -9.01 -8.50
N VAL A 37 -6.92 -9.63 -8.44
CA VAL A 37 -6.21 -9.85 -7.18
C VAL A 37 -4.98 -8.95 -7.08
N TYR A 38 -4.89 -8.16 -5.99
CA TYR A 38 -3.67 -7.50 -5.57
C TYR A 38 -2.99 -8.35 -4.50
N LEU A 39 -1.71 -8.67 -4.71
CA LEU A 39 -0.92 -9.47 -3.79
C LEU A 39 0.15 -8.61 -3.12
N ALA A 40 0.09 -8.49 -1.80
CA ALA A 40 1.16 -7.88 -1.02
C ALA A 40 2.25 -8.93 -0.75
N ALA A 41 3.38 -8.86 -1.45
CA ALA A 41 4.47 -9.82 -1.31
C ALA A 41 5.64 -9.20 -0.53
N ARG A 42 5.76 -9.50 0.77
CA ARG A 42 6.95 -9.12 1.56
C ARG A 42 8.20 -9.70 0.89
N GLY A 43 8.99 -8.87 0.22
CA GLY A 43 10.25 -9.26 -0.42
C GLY A 43 10.23 -9.52 -1.93
N SER A 44 9.27 -8.98 -2.70
CA SER A 44 9.50 -8.89 -4.16
C SER A 44 10.55 -7.80 -4.44
N ALA A 45 11.47 -8.04 -5.39
CA ALA A 45 12.49 -7.06 -5.80
C ALA A 45 11.90 -5.75 -6.34
N HIS A 46 10.59 -5.74 -6.61
CA HIS A 46 9.85 -4.60 -7.13
C HIS A 46 8.97 -3.93 -6.07
N MET A 47 8.93 -4.44 -4.83
CA MET A 47 8.18 -3.83 -3.74
C MET A 47 9.10 -2.98 -2.87
N ARG A 48 8.66 -1.75 -2.62
CA ARG A 48 9.32 -0.82 -1.71
C ARG A 48 8.61 -0.84 -0.37
N ILE A 49 9.41 -0.82 0.70
CA ILE A 49 8.90 -0.73 2.07
C ILE A 49 9.56 0.49 2.69
N ASN A 50 8.75 1.48 3.05
CA ASN A 50 9.21 2.71 3.70
C ASN A 50 8.31 3.02 4.90
N ALA A 51 8.79 3.88 5.78
CA ALA A 51 8.02 4.44 6.89
C ALA A 51 7.66 5.90 6.58
N ALA A 52 6.43 6.29 6.88
CA ALA A 52 5.97 7.67 6.75
C ALA A 52 5.42 8.15 8.10
N GLU A 53 5.78 9.37 8.46
CA GLU A 53 5.30 10.09 9.63
C GLU A 53 4.28 11.12 9.14
N PRO A 54 3.00 10.99 9.54
CA PRO A 54 1.95 11.87 9.06
C PRO A 54 1.88 13.20 9.80
N GLY A 55 2.61 13.39 10.90
CA GLY A 55 2.47 14.52 11.79
C GLY A 55 1.21 14.42 12.65
N MET A 56 1.02 15.41 13.53
CA MET A 56 -0.21 15.56 14.30
C MET A 56 -1.36 15.94 13.36
N THR A 57 -2.17 14.95 12.99
CA THR A 57 -3.20 15.05 11.96
C THR A 57 -4.61 15.08 12.56
N ALA A 58 -5.41 16.08 12.18
CA ALA A 58 -6.79 16.30 12.62
C ALA A 58 -7.74 15.18 12.13
N THR A 59 -7.78 14.10 12.89
CA THR A 59 -8.60 12.90 12.73
C THR A 59 -9.39 12.61 14.00
N ASP A 60 -10.31 11.64 13.95
CA ASP A 60 -11.03 11.18 15.14
C ASP A 60 -10.07 10.65 16.23
N LEU A 61 -8.97 9.99 15.85
CA LEU A 61 -7.93 9.50 16.77
C LEU A 61 -7.25 10.63 17.55
N SER A 62 -7.12 11.81 16.91
CA SER A 62 -6.51 13.00 17.49
C SER A 62 -7.52 13.93 18.19
N GLY A 63 -8.82 13.59 18.19
CA GLY A 63 -9.88 14.50 18.62
C GLY A 63 -9.97 15.76 17.76
N GLY A 64 -9.70 15.64 16.47
CA GLY A 64 -9.69 16.76 15.51
C GLY A 64 -8.55 17.76 15.69
N GLN A 65 -7.51 17.44 16.46
CA GLN A 65 -6.35 18.32 16.70
C GLN A 65 -5.26 18.13 15.65
N GLY A 66 -4.55 19.20 15.31
CA GLY A 66 -3.42 19.17 14.38
C GLY A 66 -3.76 19.76 13.01
N HIS A 67 -2.96 19.40 12.00
CA HIS A 67 -3.13 19.88 10.62
C HIS A 67 -4.18 19.04 9.86
N PRO A 68 -4.67 19.52 8.69
CA PRO A 68 -5.63 18.78 7.87
C PRO A 68 -5.13 17.38 7.47
N VAL A 69 -6.07 16.49 7.18
CA VAL A 69 -5.78 15.11 6.74
C VAL A 69 -4.99 15.08 5.43
N GLN A 70 -5.18 16.08 4.56
CA GLN A 70 -4.43 16.22 3.32
C GLN A 70 -2.94 16.39 3.61
N ASP A 71 -2.58 17.32 4.50
CA ASP A 71 -1.20 17.56 4.93
C ASP A 71 -0.56 16.30 5.54
N GLY A 72 -1.33 15.53 6.32
CA GLY A 72 -0.82 14.29 6.94
C GLY A 72 -0.62 13.14 5.95
N THR A 73 -1.22 13.22 4.78
CA THR A 73 -1.09 12.19 3.73
C THR A 73 0.05 12.48 2.75
N ASP A 74 0.59 13.70 2.73
CA ASP A 74 1.60 14.14 1.77
C ASP A 74 2.81 13.18 1.71
N ALA A 75 3.37 12.77 2.86
CA ALA A 75 4.51 11.86 2.90
C ALA A 75 4.19 10.45 2.34
N ILE A 76 2.97 9.96 2.59
CA ILE A 76 2.49 8.66 2.10
C ILE A 76 2.28 8.72 0.58
N ILE A 77 1.64 9.79 0.12
CA ILE A 77 1.36 10.05 -1.29
C ILE A 77 2.66 10.23 -2.08
N ALA A 78 3.66 10.89 -1.51
CA ALA A 78 4.98 11.02 -2.13
C ALA A 78 5.61 9.64 -2.43
N PHE A 79 5.58 8.69 -1.49
CA PHE A 79 6.07 7.33 -1.75
C PHE A 79 5.25 6.58 -2.81
N ALA A 80 3.93 6.80 -2.85
CA ALA A 80 3.05 6.15 -3.81
C ALA A 80 3.34 6.60 -5.26
N PHE A 81 3.70 7.87 -5.46
CA PHE A 81 3.98 8.45 -6.78
C PHE A 81 5.44 8.32 -7.25
N GLU A 82 6.36 7.86 -6.40
CA GLU A 82 7.73 7.66 -6.83
C GLU A 82 7.84 6.62 -7.96
N THR A 83 8.72 6.89 -8.93
CA THR A 83 9.00 6.00 -10.06
C THR A 83 9.58 4.65 -9.63
N PRO A 84 9.52 3.62 -10.51
CA PRO A 84 10.24 2.37 -10.29
C PRO A 84 11.72 2.60 -9.97
N GLY A 85 12.26 1.89 -8.97
CA GLY A 85 13.62 2.10 -8.47
C GLY A 85 13.76 3.15 -7.36
N GLY A 86 12.65 3.74 -6.89
CA GLY A 86 12.65 4.63 -5.73
C GLY A 86 13.00 3.93 -4.41
N ALA A 87 13.03 4.70 -3.33
CA ALA A 87 13.65 4.29 -2.07
C ALA A 87 12.95 3.09 -1.41
N THR A 88 13.75 2.25 -0.73
CA THR A 88 13.27 1.25 0.23
C THR A 88 14.07 1.40 1.52
N GLY A 89 13.40 1.28 2.66
CA GLY A 89 13.99 1.51 3.98
C GLY A 89 14.09 2.99 4.37
N ALA A 90 13.44 3.89 3.64
CA ALA A 90 13.42 5.31 3.95
C ALA A 90 12.37 5.66 5.00
N TYR A 91 12.61 6.77 5.71
CA TYR A 91 11.66 7.38 6.64
C TYR A 91 11.37 8.82 6.24
N ARG A 92 10.10 9.16 5.99
CA ARG A 92 9.71 10.51 5.54
C ARG A 92 8.70 11.17 6.45
N VAL A 93 8.85 12.48 6.58
CA VAL A 93 7.85 13.43 7.10
C VAL A 93 7.30 14.24 5.93
N ARG A 94 6.28 15.06 6.17
CA ARG A 94 5.68 15.93 5.15
C ARG A 94 6.69 16.75 4.34
N HIS A 95 7.71 17.29 4.99
CA HIS A 95 8.66 18.24 4.38
C HIS A 95 10.04 17.64 4.06
N GLY A 96 10.14 16.32 3.96
CA GLY A 96 11.39 15.68 3.52
C GLY A 96 11.61 14.29 4.09
N GLU A 97 12.82 13.80 3.87
CA GLU A 97 13.31 12.52 4.36
C GLU A 97 14.21 12.73 5.56
N LEU A 98 14.09 11.86 6.57
CA LEU A 98 14.91 11.87 7.77
C LEU A 98 15.77 10.61 7.80
N SER A 99 17.03 10.77 8.21
CA SER A 99 17.90 9.65 8.51
C SER A 99 17.47 8.96 9.80
N TRP A 100 17.45 7.63 9.77
CA TRP A 100 17.21 6.77 10.91
C TRP A 100 18.49 5.98 11.23
#